data_AF-A0A521THR1-F1
#
_entry.id   AF-A0A521THR1-F1
#
_cell.length_a   1.000
_cell.length_b   1.000
_cell.length_c   1.000
_cell.angle_alpha   90.00
_cell.angle_beta   90.00
_cell.angle_gamma   90.00
#
_symmetry.space_group_name_H-M   'P 1'
#
loop_
_entity.id
_entity.type
_entity.pdbx_description
1 polymer ?
#
loop_
_entity_poly.entity_id
_entity_poly.type
_entity_poly.pdbx_seq_one_letter_code
_entity_poly.pdbx_strand_id
1 'polypeptide(L)'
;VGDIRHKGMLMGIELVKDKKKKIPINPKKSINKIFFEAGKKHGIYLRTLGNIVMLVPPLAISEEELDLLLNRTIATIKSAQNQII
;
A
#
# COMPACT_ATOMS: atom_id res chain seq x y z
N VAL A 1 -8.02 -4.12 3.22
CA VAL A 1 -6.87 -4.38 4.11
C VAL A 1 -7.23 -5.53 5.04
N GLY A 2 -6.53 -6.65 4.91
CA GLY A 2 -6.76 -7.88 5.67
C GLY A 2 -5.81 -8.07 6.85
N ASP A 3 -4.58 -7.59 6.72
CA ASP A 3 -3.56 -7.65 7.76
C ASP A 3 -2.53 -6.53 7.57
N ILE A 4 -1.88 -6.11 8.66
CA ILE A 4 -0.78 -5.14 8.66
C ILE A 4 0.31 -5.70 9.57
N ARG A 5 1.51 -5.88 9.01
CA ARG A 5 2.66 -6.46 9.72
C ARG A 5 3.86 -5.53 9.58
N HIS A 6 4.64 -5.36 10.64
CA HIS A 6 5.86 -4.56 10.58
C HIS A 6 6.95 -5.06 11.53
N LYS A 7 8.20 -4.73 11.21
CA LYS A 7 9.36 -4.87 12.09
C LYS A 7 10.38 -3.78 11.75
N GLY A 8 10.65 -2.90 12.71
CA GLY A 8 11.42 -1.68 12.43
C GLY A 8 10.78 -0.86 11.31
N MET A 9 11.59 -0.44 10.33
CA MET A 9 11.15 0.33 9.16
C MET A 9 10.64 -0.53 7.99
N LEU A 10 10.38 -1.82 8.19
CA LEU A 10 9.76 -2.69 7.18
C LEU A 10 8.30 -2.91 7.53
N MET A 11 7.38 -2.53 6.65
CA MET A 11 5.94 -2.75 6.82
C MET A 11 5.33 -3.37 5.56
N GLY A 12 4.42 -4.32 5.77
CA GLY A 12 3.58 -4.93 4.74
C GLY A 12 2.10 -4.73 5.06
N ILE A 13 1.35 -4.23 4.09
CA ILE A 13 -0.09 -4.01 4.18
C ILE A 13 -0.78 -4.97 3.20
N GLU A 14 -1.46 -5.98 3.72
CA GLU A 14 -2.08 -7.03 2.91
C GLU A 14 -3.46 -6.60 2.41
N LEU A 15 -3.66 -6.67 1.10
CA LEU A 15 -4.92 -6.35 0.44
C LEU A 15 -5.73 -7.62 0.20
N VAL A 16 -6.95 -7.64 0.72
CA VAL A 16 -7.91 -8.73 0.57
C VAL A 16 -9.24 -8.15 0.13
N LYS A 17 -10.00 -8.92 -0.64
CA LYS A 17 -11.37 -8.60 -1.06
C LYS A 17 -12.35 -8.70 0.10
N ASP A 18 -12.15 -9.68 0.97
CA ASP A 18 -12.97 -9.93 2.16
C ASP A 18 -12.07 -10.11 3.38
N LYS A 19 -12.27 -9.29 4.42
CA LYS A 19 -11.48 -9.34 5.65
C LYS A 19 -11.74 -10.59 6.49
N LYS A 20 -12.97 -11.10 6.52
CA LYS A 20 -13.36 -12.30 7.30
C LYS A 20 -12.83 -13.56 6.63
N LYS A 21 -12.96 -13.66 5.30
CA LYS A 21 -12.54 -14.84 4.53
C LYS A 21 -11.08 -14.78 4.06
N LYS A 22 -10.39 -13.65 4.27
CA LYS A 22 -9.02 -13.37 3.80
C LYS A 22 -8.81 -13.70 2.32
N ILE A 23 -9.82 -13.45 1.48
CA ILE A 23 -9.74 -13.74 0.04
C ILE A 23 -8.79 -12.75 -0.62
N PRO A 24 -7.70 -13.19 -1.27
CA PRO A 24 -6.77 -12.29 -1.96
C PRO A 24 -7.46 -11.51 -3.08
N ILE A 25 -6.96 -10.30 -3.35
CA ILE A 25 -7.38 -9.55 -4.55
C ILE A 25 -6.73 -10.15 -5.81
N ASN A 26 -7.49 -10.26 -6.89
CA ASN A 26 -7.01 -10.74 -8.18
C ASN A 26 -7.52 -9.86 -9.34
N PRO A 27 -7.06 -8.60 -9.45
CA PRO A 27 -7.48 -7.71 -10.52
C PRO A 27 -6.89 -8.13 -11.88
N LYS A 28 -7.60 -7.80 -12.97
CA LYS A 28 -7.13 -8.04 -14.34
C LYS A 28 -5.86 -7.25 -14.69
N LYS A 29 -5.64 -6.12 -14.01
CA LYS A 29 -4.45 -5.27 -14.17
C LYS A 29 -3.46 -5.58 -13.06
N SER A 30 -2.16 -5.42 -13.35
CA SER A 30 -1.12 -5.55 -12.33
C SER A 30 -1.38 -4.64 -11.14
N ILE A 31 -1.48 -5.23 -9.93
CA ILE A 31 -1.64 -4.51 -8.67
C ILE A 31 -0.51 -3.49 -8.51
N ASN A 32 0.72 -3.87 -8.86
CA ASN A 32 1.88 -2.99 -8.78
C ASN A 32 1.68 -1.75 -9.66
N LYS A 33 1.22 -1.93 -10.90
CA LYS A 33 0.94 -0.80 -11.81
C LYS A 33 -0.15 0.11 -11.26
N ILE A 34 -1.24 -0.45 -10.72
CA ILE A 34 -2.32 0.34 -10.11
C ILE A 34 -1.79 1.21 -8.97
N PHE A 35 -1.04 0.62 -8.05
CA PHE A 35 -0.50 1.32 -6.88
C PHE A 35 0.62 2.31 -7.23
N PHE A 36 1.43 2.01 -8.24
CA PHE A 36 2.42 2.94 -8.76
C PHE A 36 1.77 4.20 -9.33
N GLU A 37 0.77 4.04 -10.22
CA GLU A 37 0.06 5.18 -10.83
C GLU A 37 -0.76 5.97 -9.81
N ALA A 38 -1.44 5.28 -8.88
CA ALA A 38 -2.19 5.93 -7.82
C ALA A 38 -1.25 6.67 -6.84
N GLY A 39 -0.16 6.04 -6.42
CA GLY A 39 0.83 6.66 -5.52
C GLY A 39 1.46 7.89 -6.13
N LYS A 40 1.82 7.84 -7.42
CA LYS A 40 2.40 8.97 -8.15
C LYS A 40 1.49 10.20 -8.10
N LYS A 41 0.17 10.03 -8.20
CA LYS A 41 -0.81 11.13 -8.07
C LYS A 41 -0.85 11.74 -6.67
N HIS A 42 -0.50 10.97 -5.65
CA HIS A 42 -0.38 11.42 -4.26
C HIS A 42 1.05 11.84 -3.89
N GLY A 43 1.99 11.84 -4.84
CA GLY A 43 3.38 12.24 -4.62
C GLY A 43 4.21 11.24 -3.82
N ILE A 44 3.90 9.94 -3.90
CA ILE A 44 4.72 8.84 -3.33
C ILE A 44 4.91 7.72 -4.33
N TYR A 45 5.98 6.94 -4.17
CA TYR A 45 6.16 5.71 -4.92
C TYR A 45 5.92 4.51 -4.00
N LEU A 46 5.01 3.64 -4.42
CA LEU A 46 4.69 2.40 -3.72
C LEU A 46 5.05 1.22 -4.59
N ARG A 47 5.63 0.19 -3.96
CA ARG A 47 5.87 -1.11 -4.56
C ARG A 47 4.97 -2.14 -3.90
N THR A 48 4.45 -3.05 -4.70
CA THR A 48 3.69 -4.21 -4.20
C THR A 48 4.44 -5.52 -4.47
N LEU A 49 4.23 -6.48 -3.58
CA LEU A 49 4.58 -7.90 -3.75
C LEU A 49 3.28 -8.69 -3.75
N GLY A 50 2.79 -9.06 -4.94
CA GLY A 50 1.44 -9.59 -5.09
C GLY A 50 0.38 -8.60 -4.58
N ASN A 51 -0.41 -9.04 -3.61
CA ASN A 51 -1.44 -8.24 -2.93
C ASN A 51 -0.93 -7.48 -1.69
N ILE A 52 0.37 -7.44 -1.42
CA ILE A 52 0.96 -6.74 -0.28
C ILE A 52 1.58 -5.42 -0.75
N VAL A 53 1.13 -4.30 -0.19
CA VAL A 53 1.79 -2.98 -0.35
C VAL A 53 2.90 -2.88 0.67
N MET A 54 4.12 -2.58 0.21
CA MET A 54 5.31 -2.51 1.06
C MET A 54 5.67 -1.05 1.36
N LEU A 55 6.02 -0.76 2.61
CA LEU A 55 6.69 0.47 3.01
C LEU A 55 8.06 0.12 3.60
N VAL A 56 9.09 0.74 3.03
CA VAL A 56 10.48 0.63 3.47
C VAL A 56 11.12 2.01 3.39
N PRO A 57 10.75 2.95 4.29
CA PRO A 57 11.35 4.27 4.31
C PRO A 57 12.87 4.22 4.62
N PRO A 58 13.63 5.26 4.25
CA PRO A 58 15.00 5.44 4.70
C PRO A 58 15.11 5.44 6.23
N LEU A 59 16.20 4.91 6.78
CA LEU A 59 16.40 4.88 8.23
C LEU A 59 16.59 6.28 8.85
N ALA A 60 16.97 7.25 8.03
CA ALA A 60 17.18 8.65 8.44
C ALA A 60 15.94 9.54 8.19
N ILE A 61 14.78 8.96 7.83
CA ILE A 61 13.54 9.70 7.60
C ILE A 61 13.13 10.46 8.88
N SER A 62 12.66 11.70 8.74
CA SER A 62 12.11 12.44 9.88
C SER A 62 10.71 11.92 10.27
N GLU A 63 10.23 12.29 11.46
CA GLU A 63 8.86 11.96 11.88
C GLU A 63 7.82 12.62 10.96
N GLU A 64 8.05 13.86 10.55
CA GLU A 64 7.16 14.59 9.64
C GLU A 64 7.11 13.96 8.25
N GLU A 65 8.25 13.52 7.73
CA GLU A 65 8.33 12.81 6.45
C GLU A 65 7.68 11.42 6.53
N LEU A 66 7.80 10.74 7.68
CA LEU A 66 7.13 9.47 7.93
C LEU A 66 5.61 9.66 7.97
N ASP A 67 5.12 10.67 8.66
CA ASP A 67 3.70 11.02 8.69
C ASP A 67 3.18 11.36 7.29
N LEU A 68 3.96 12.10 6.51
CA LEU A 68 3.64 12.39 5.11
C LEU A 68 3.51 11.11 4.28
N LEU A 69 4.47 10.19 4.41
CA LEU A 69 4.46 8.89 3.72
C LEU A 69 3.23 8.07 4.11
N LEU A 70 2.92 7.98 5.40
CA LEU A 70 1.78 7.20 5.90
C LEU A 70 0.45 7.80 5.42
N ASN A 71 0.27 9.11 5.57
CA ASN A 71 -0.93 9.81 5.12
C ASN A 71 -1.18 9.64 3.62
N ARG A 72 -0.14 9.81 2.79
CA ARG A 72 -0.23 9.62 1.34
C ARG A 72 -0.46 8.15 0.97
N THR A 73 0.09 7.20 1.73
CA THR A 73 -0.16 5.77 1.53
C THR A 73 -1.63 5.42 1.79
N ILE A 74 -2.21 5.95 2.88
CA ILE A 74 -3.64 5.77 3.20
C ILE A 74 -4.51 6.36 2.09
N ALA A 75 -4.21 7.57 1.62
CA ALA A 75 -4.94 8.21 0.51
C ALA A 75 -4.84 7.38 -0.79
N THR A 76 -3.66 6.84 -1.07
CA THR A 76 -3.40 5.98 -2.23
C THR A 76 -4.24 4.70 -2.17
N ILE A 77 -4.20 3.97 -1.06
CA ILE A 77 -4.99 2.73 -0.87
C ILE A 77 -6.49 3.01 -1.05
N LYS A 78 -7.00 4.12 -0.49
CA LYS A 78 -8.41 4.52 -0.64
C LYS A 78 -8.76 4.80 -2.11
N SER A 79 -7.92 5.55 -2.83
CA SER A 79 -8.17 5.86 -4.25
C SER A 79 -8.04 4.66 -5.19
N ALA A 80 -7.16 3.70 -4.84
CA ALA A 80 -6.94 2.49 -5.62
C ALA A 80 -8.06 1.46 -5.43
N GLN A 81 -8.90 1.59 -4.39
CA GLN A 81 -9.94 0.64 -4.02
C GLN A 81 -10.88 0.30 -5.20
N ASN A 82 -11.29 1.29 -5.98
CA ASN A 82 -12.19 1.10 -7.13
C ASN A 82 -11.55 0.36 -8.31
N GLN A 83 -10.22 0.21 -8.32
CA GLN A 83 -9.48 -0.44 -9.41
C GLN A 83 -9.10 -1.88 -9.09
N ILE A 84 -9.23 -2.30 -7.83
CA ILE A 84 -8.81 -3.62 -7.32
C ILE A 84 -9.95 -4.51 -6.83
N ILE A 85 -11.16 -3.96 -6.65
CA ILE A 85 -12.38 -4.70 -6.23
C ILE A 85 -13.12 -5.22 -7.46
#